data_AF-A0A0F9I8Z2-F1
#
_entry.id   AF-A0A0F9I8Z2-F1
#
_cell.length_a   1.000
_cell.length_b   1.000
_cell.length_c   1.000
_cell.angle_alpha   90.00
_cell.angle_beta   90.00
_cell.angle_gamma   90.00
#
_symmetry.space_group_name_H-M   'P 1'
#
loop_
_entity.id
_entity.type
_entity.pdbx_description
1 polymer ?
#
loop_
_entity_poly.entity_id
_entity_poly.type
_entity_poly.pdbx_seq_one_letter_code
_entity_poly.pdbx_strand_id
1 'polypeptide(L)'
;MRITIDVTKRDIDRGTADACPVTLAVRRALGVRKDSKLGRYLLIGISNICFLDEDGWFETDLAAMPNIAQDFVNDFDRGRTVAPFSFVANFNQERAKLVGLTLPTK
;
A
#
# COMPACT_ATOMS: atom_id res chain seq x y z
N MET A 1 11.82 8.77 0.56
CA MET A 1 11.23 9.13 -0.75
C MET A 1 9.76 9.49 -0.55
N ARG A 2 9.34 10.65 -1.02
CA ARG A 2 7.94 11.09 -0.92
C ARG A 2 7.20 10.70 -2.20
N ILE A 3 6.12 9.93 -2.07
CA ILE A 3 5.32 9.43 -3.21
C ILE A 3 3.86 9.80 -2.97
N THR A 4 3.23 10.42 -3.96
CA THR A 4 1.77 10.62 -3.96
C THR A 4 1.10 9.35 -4.44
N ILE A 5 0.13 8.88 -3.67
CA ILE A 5 -0.67 7.68 -3.97
C ILE A 5 -2.11 8.13 -4.16
N ASP A 6 -2.59 7.95 -5.39
CA ASP A 6 -3.97 8.22 -5.76
C ASP A 6 -4.77 6.94 -5.62
N VAL A 7 -5.74 6.89 -4.71
CA VAL A 7 -6.73 5.81 -4.64
C VAL A 7 -7.86 6.15 -5.58
N THR A 8 -7.94 5.44 -6.70
CA THR A 8 -8.89 5.75 -7.78
C THR A 8 -10.19 4.98 -7.62
N LYS A 9 -11.23 5.41 -8.37
CA LYS A 9 -12.49 4.66 -8.46
C LYS A 9 -12.26 3.21 -8.89
N ARG A 10 -11.32 2.97 -9.82
CA ARG A 10 -10.94 1.62 -10.25
C ARG A 10 -10.37 0.77 -9.11
N ASP A 11 -9.61 1.38 -8.20
CA ASP A 11 -9.04 0.68 -7.05
C ASP A 11 -10.14 0.33 -6.04
N ILE A 12 -11.13 1.22 -5.85
CA ILE A 12 -12.33 0.97 -5.02
C ILE A 12 -13.16 -0.17 -5.60
N ASP A 13 -13.51 -0.09 -6.88
CA ASP A 13 -14.37 -1.06 -7.55
C ASP A 13 -13.74 -2.47 -7.63
N ARG A 14 -12.40 -2.57 -7.51
CA ARG A 14 -11.64 -3.83 -7.56
C ARG A 14 -11.12 -4.29 -6.20
N GLY A 15 -11.27 -3.48 -5.16
CA GLY A 15 -10.78 -3.79 -3.82
C GLY A 15 -11.47 -5.03 -3.26
N THR A 16 -10.72 -5.84 -2.55
CA THR A 16 -11.23 -7.00 -1.80
C THR A 16 -10.72 -6.96 -0.37
N ALA A 17 -11.22 -7.84 0.50
CA ALA A 17 -10.67 -8.00 1.85
C ALA A 17 -9.16 -8.32 1.82
N ASP A 18 -8.72 -9.16 0.88
CA ASP A 18 -7.30 -9.56 0.75
C ASP A 18 -6.42 -8.47 0.12
N ALA A 19 -7.02 -7.55 -0.63
CA ALA A 19 -6.32 -6.46 -1.30
C ALA A 19 -7.21 -5.22 -1.33
N CYS A 20 -7.23 -4.50 -0.20
CA CYS A 20 -8.01 -3.28 -0.08
C CYS A 20 -7.60 -2.24 -1.15
N PRO A 21 -8.46 -1.26 -1.46
CA PRO A 21 -8.19 -0.29 -2.51
C PRO A 21 -6.87 0.46 -2.34
N VAL A 22 -6.46 0.71 -1.09
CA VAL A 22 -5.17 1.34 -0.78
C VAL A 22 -4.01 0.45 -1.23
N THR A 23 -4.04 -0.85 -0.93
CA THR A 23 -3.02 -1.82 -1.37
C THR A 23 -2.85 -1.82 -2.88
N LEU A 24 -3.97 -1.80 -3.61
CA LEU A 24 -3.97 -1.74 -5.07
C LEU A 24 -3.34 -0.43 -5.59
N ALA A 25 -3.72 0.70 -5.00
CA ALA A 25 -3.17 2.00 -5.35
C ALA A 25 -1.67 2.10 -5.08
N VAL A 26 -1.20 1.57 -3.94
CA VAL A 26 0.24 1.54 -3.59
C VAL A 26 1.02 0.71 -4.59
N ARG A 27 0.58 -0.52 -4.88
CA ARG A 27 1.25 -1.40 -5.87
C ARG A 27 1.35 -0.71 -7.22
N ARG A 28 0.26 -0.07 -7.67
CA ARG A 28 0.23 0.68 -8.93
C ARG A 28 1.20 1.86 -8.92
N ALA A 29 1.18 2.68 -7.86
CA ALA A 29 2.08 3.84 -7.74
C ALA A 29 3.57 3.44 -7.72
N LEU A 30 3.88 2.26 -7.21
CA LEU A 30 5.24 1.71 -7.16
C LEU A 30 5.62 0.84 -8.37
N GLY A 31 4.71 0.63 -9.33
CA GLY A 31 4.96 -0.25 -10.48
C GLY A 31 5.11 -1.74 -10.12
N VAL A 32 4.60 -2.16 -8.96
CA VAL A 32 4.70 -3.54 -8.47
C VAL A 32 3.64 -4.41 -9.14
N ARG A 33 4.08 -5.48 -9.83
CA ARG A 33 3.18 -6.45 -10.47
C ARG A 33 2.57 -7.40 -9.44
N LYS A 34 1.27 -7.71 -9.56
CA LYS A 34 0.52 -8.56 -8.62
C LYS A 34 1.12 -9.97 -8.45
N ASP A 35 1.68 -10.52 -9.52
CA ASP A 35 2.28 -11.86 -9.62
C ASP A 35 3.74 -11.92 -9.16
N SER A 36 4.35 -10.79 -8.81
CA SER A 36 5.71 -10.74 -8.28
C SER A 36 5.76 -11.09 -6.79
N LYS A 37 6.95 -11.39 -6.25
CA LYS A 37 7.17 -11.53 -4.80
C LYS A 37 6.71 -10.27 -4.06
N LEU A 38 7.16 -9.09 -4.50
CA LEU A 38 6.69 -7.80 -3.97
C LEU A 38 5.16 -7.66 -4.05
N GLY A 39 4.53 -8.10 -5.13
CA GLY A 39 3.07 -8.04 -5.29
C GLY A 39 2.30 -8.91 -4.33
N ARG A 40 2.85 -10.06 -3.94
CA ARG A 40 2.21 -10.98 -2.97
C ARG A 40 2.36 -10.49 -1.53
N TYR A 41 3.49 -9.87 -1.23
CA TYR A 41 3.93 -9.61 0.14
C TYR A 41 3.99 -8.13 0.52
N LEU A 42 3.71 -7.21 -0.40
CA LEU A 42 3.45 -5.81 -0.08
C LEU A 42 1.99 -5.65 0.38
N LEU A 43 1.81 -5.23 1.63
CA LEU A 43 0.53 -5.10 2.29
C LEU A 43 0.39 -3.75 3.00
N ILE A 44 -0.85 -3.50 3.40
CA ILE A 44 -1.28 -2.34 4.16
C ILE A 44 -1.69 -2.88 5.53
N GLY A 45 -0.89 -2.57 6.55
CA GLY A 45 -1.21 -2.83 7.94
C GLY A 45 -2.13 -1.75 8.51
N ILE A 46 -2.36 -1.80 9.82
CA ILE A 46 -3.24 -0.82 10.51
C ILE A 46 -2.70 0.60 10.38
N SER A 47 -1.39 0.78 10.46
CA SER A 47 -0.74 2.10 10.53
C SER A 47 0.46 2.27 9.61
N ASN A 48 0.77 1.26 8.79
CA ASN A 48 1.97 1.19 7.99
C ASN A 48 1.73 0.53 6.62
N ILE A 49 2.58 0.89 5.66
CA ILE A 49 2.79 0.17 4.41
C ILE A 49 4.00 -0.71 4.66
N CYS A 50 3.86 -2.01 4.54
CA CYS A 50 4.90 -2.96 4.93
C CYS A 50 5.08 -4.06 3.90
N PHE A 51 6.25 -4.71 3.99
CA PHE A 51 6.53 -5.95 3.31
C PHE A 51 6.64 -7.06 4.34
N LEU A 52 5.86 -8.12 4.17
CA LEU A 52 5.94 -9.32 4.99
C LEU A 52 6.83 -10.35 4.30
N ASP A 53 7.78 -10.95 4.99
CA ASP A 53 8.55 -12.03 4.38
C ASP A 53 7.69 -13.26 4.04
N GLU A 54 8.28 -14.18 3.26
CA GLU A 54 7.56 -15.32 2.70
C GLU A 54 7.03 -16.29 3.78
N ASP A 55 7.72 -16.32 4.91
CA ASP A 55 7.40 -17.17 6.06
C ASP A 55 6.51 -16.46 7.10
N GLY A 56 6.23 -15.15 6.94
CA GLY A 56 5.34 -14.37 7.78
C GLY A 56 5.91 -13.91 9.12
N TRP A 57 7.21 -14.13 9.37
CA TRP A 57 7.85 -13.85 10.66
C TRP A 57 8.46 -12.47 10.75
N PHE A 58 8.81 -11.88 9.61
CA PHE A 58 9.48 -10.59 9.56
C PHE A 58 8.69 -9.58 8.75
N GLU A 59 8.29 -8.51 9.42
CA GLU A 59 7.67 -7.34 8.80
C GLU A 59 8.71 -6.23 8.65
N THR A 60 8.81 -5.69 7.44
CA THR A 60 9.63 -4.50 7.16
C THR A 60 8.72 -3.31 6.89
N ASP A 61 8.65 -2.33 7.80
CA ASP A 61 7.87 -1.12 7.53
C ASP A 61 8.55 -0.28 6.46
N LEU A 62 7.82 0.00 5.39
CA LEU A 62 8.31 0.79 4.28
C LEU A 62 7.91 2.26 4.41
N ALA A 63 6.69 2.53 4.92
CA ALA A 63 6.20 3.88 5.17
C ALA A 63 5.11 3.86 6.25
N ALA A 64 4.91 4.98 6.94
CA ALA A 64 3.71 5.17 7.77
C ALA A 64 2.49 5.46 6.88
N MET A 65 1.33 4.94 7.28
CA MET A 65 0.06 5.33 6.69
C MET A 65 -0.46 6.63 7.31
N PRO A 66 -0.89 7.61 6.51
CA PRO A 66 -1.59 8.77 7.06
C PRO A 66 -2.99 8.39 7.52
N ASN A 67 -3.51 9.07 8.55
CA ASN A 67 -4.83 8.79 9.14
C ASN A 67 -5.95 8.75 8.10
N ILE A 68 -5.93 9.65 7.11
CA ILE A 68 -6.93 9.65 6.02
C ILE A 68 -7.00 8.33 5.25
N ALA A 69 -5.87 7.63 5.07
CA ALA A 69 -5.84 6.33 4.41
C ALA A 69 -6.30 5.21 5.35
N GLN A 70 -6.04 5.33 6.66
CA GLN A 70 -6.52 4.38 7.67
C GLN A 70 -8.04 4.47 7.82
N ASP A 71 -8.58 5.69 7.92
CA ASP A 71 -10.02 5.97 7.99
C ASP A 71 -10.74 5.44 6.75
N PHE A 72 -10.14 5.66 5.57
CA PHE A 72 -10.66 5.10 4.32
C PHE A 72 -10.74 3.57 4.36
N VAL A 73 -9.69 2.87 4.82
CA VAL A 73 -9.70 1.40 4.91
C VAL A 73 -10.77 0.94 5.89
N ASN A 74 -10.86 1.58 7.06
CA ASN A 74 -11.90 1.28 8.05
C ASN A 74 -13.32 1.46 7.50
N ASP A 75 -13.57 2.51 6.73
CA ASP A 75 -14.88 2.74 6.11
C ASP A 75 -15.17 1.73 5.01
N PHE A 76 -14.18 1.39 4.18
CA PHE A 76 -14.30 0.34 3.16
C PHE A 76 -14.62 -1.03 3.78
N ASP A 77 -13.88 -1.44 4.81
CA ASP A 77 -14.06 -2.74 5.48
C ASP A 77 -15.43 -2.84 6.19
N ARG A 78 -15.99 -1.70 6.62
CA ARG A 78 -17.34 -1.62 7.20
C ARG A 78 -18.46 -1.55 6.16
N GLY A 79 -18.13 -1.64 4.86
CA GLY A 79 -19.11 -1.53 3.77
C GLY A 79 -19.73 -0.14 3.62
N ARG A 80 -19.06 0.91 4.15
CA ARG A 80 -19.51 2.29 3.96
C ARG A 80 -19.12 2.78 2.57
N THR A 81 -19.85 3.78 2.08
CA THR A 81 -19.50 4.43 0.81
C THR A 81 -18.21 5.21 0.98
N VAL A 82 -17.23 4.92 0.13
CA VAL A 82 -15.95 5.63 0.07
C VAL A 82 -15.76 6.31 -1.29
N ALA A 83 -14.99 7.39 -1.31
CA ALA A 83 -14.70 8.16 -2.52
C ALA A 83 -13.20 8.10 -2.88
N PRO A 84 -12.85 8.28 -4.16
CA PRO A 84 -11.45 8.44 -4.55
C PRO A 84 -10.78 9.57 -3.76
N PHE A 85 -9.52 9.37 -3.39
CA PHE A 85 -8.74 10.38 -2.67
C PHE A 85 -7.25 10.15 -2.95
N SER A 86 -6.43 11.11 -2.56
CA SER A 86 -4.97 11.01 -2.67
C SER A 86 -4.33 11.25 -1.32
N PHE A 87 -3.22 10.56 -1.07
CA PHE A 87 -2.40 10.80 0.10
C PHE A 87 -0.92 10.73 -0.25
N VAL A 88 -0.09 11.22 0.65
CA VAL A 88 1.36 11.18 0.50
C VAL A 88 1.93 10.15 1.46
N ALA A 89 2.73 9.24 0.94
CA ALA A 89 3.52 8.29 1.72
C ALA A 89 5.00 8.65 1.67
N ASN A 90 5.66 8.63 2.85
CA ASN A 90 7.09 8.84 2.98
C ASN A 90 7.79 7.49 3.14
N PHE A 91 8.28 6.94 2.03
CA PHE A 91 8.97 5.66 2.01
C PHE A 91 10.40 5.76 2.53
N ASN A 92 10.78 4.86 3.43
CA ASN A 92 12.15 4.64 3.84
C ASN A 92 12.92 3.97 2.69
N GLN A 93 13.93 4.66 2.17
CA GLN A 93 14.71 4.18 1.01
C GLN A 93 15.58 2.97 1.36
N GLU A 94 16.18 2.93 2.54
CA GLU A 94 17.03 1.83 2.97
C GLU A 94 16.22 0.55 3.15
N ARG A 95 15.06 0.65 3.81
CA ARG A 95 14.15 -0.48 4.00
C ARG A 95 13.53 -0.96 2.69
N ALA A 96 13.17 -0.04 1.79
CA ALA A 96 12.72 -0.42 0.44
C ALA A 96 13.82 -1.19 -0.32
N LYS A 97 15.07 -0.73 -0.26
CA LYS A 97 16.20 -1.44 -0.86
C LYS A 97 16.41 -2.83 -0.26
N LEU A 98 16.26 -2.97 1.06
CA LEU A 98 16.40 -4.26 1.76
C LEU A 98 15.46 -5.34 1.22
N VAL A 99 14.22 -4.96 0.87
CA VAL A 99 13.21 -5.89 0.34
C VAL A 99 13.20 -5.97 -1.19
N GLY A 100 14.16 -5.35 -1.87
CA GLY A 100 14.23 -5.33 -3.33
C GLY A 100 13.21 -4.42 -4.01
N LEU A 101 12.57 -3.51 -3.27
CA LEU A 101 11.67 -2.51 -3.83
C LEU A 101 12.47 -1.33 -4.40
N THR A 102 12.44 -1.17 -5.72
CA THR A 102 12.95 0.04 -6.39
C THR A 102 11.91 1.15 -6.29
N LEU A 103 12.20 2.18 -5.52
CA LEU A 103 11.36 3.38 -5.46
C LEU A 103 11.61 4.23 -6.71
N PRO A 104 10.57 4.91 -7.26
CA PRO A 104 10.75 5.83 -8.38
C PRO A 104 11.83 6.87 -8.07
N THR A 105 12.79 7.04 -8.97
CA THR A 105 13.71 8.18 -8.94
C THR A 105 12.96 9.41 -9.46
N LYS A 106 13.16 10.56 -8.80
CA LYS A 106 12.61 11.84 -9.28
C LYS A 106 13.06 12.15 -10.71
#